data_AF-A0A3B8QCD3-F1
#
_entry.id   AF-A0A3B8QCD3-F1
#
_cell.length_a   1.000
_cell.length_b   1.000
_cell.length_c   1.000
_cell.angle_alpha   90.00
_cell.angle_beta   90.00
_cell.angle_gamma   90.00
#
_symmetry.space_group_name_H-M   'P 1'
#
loop_
_entity.id
_entity.type
_entity.pdbx_description
1 polymer ?
#
loop_
_entity_poly.entity_id
_entity_poly.type
_entity_poly.pdbx_seq_one_letter_code
_entity_poly.pdbx_strand_id
1 'polypeptide(L)'
;MNPTQIVEAVLFASEAPLKAEEIARADDALNEDLVEESIRELNAVYSESERAFEIRELGEGYQLLTRADFAPYLERFDTIPRPSRLSGPALETLAIIAYRQP
;
A
#
# COMPACT_ATOMS: atom_id res chain seq x y z
N MET A 1 19.11 -10.86 9.55
CA MET A 1 17.65 -10.98 9.83
C MET A 1 17.03 -11.73 8.66
N ASN A 2 15.82 -12.29 8.81
CA ASN A 2 15.13 -12.92 7.67
C ASN A 2 14.71 -11.82 6.66
N PRO A 3 14.95 -11.97 5.35
CA PRO A 3 14.47 -11.04 4.32
C PRO A 3 13.03 -10.56 4.50
N THR A 4 12.10 -11.47 4.82
CA THR A 4 10.69 -11.15 5.05
C THR A 4 10.47 -10.18 6.20
N GLN A 5 11.24 -10.34 7.29
CA GLN A 5 11.16 -9.43 8.45
C GLN A 5 11.71 -8.04 8.13
N ILE A 6 12.73 -7.94 7.28
CA ILE A 6 13.29 -6.66 6.85
C ILE A 6 12.27 -5.93 5.98
N VAL A 7 11.70 -6.62 4.99
CA VAL A 7 10.66 -6.08 4.10
C VAL A 7 9.43 -5.64 4.88
N GLU A 8 8.93 -6.47 5.82
CA GLU A 8 7.82 -6.12 6.70
C GLU A 8 8.12 -4.87 7.52
N ALA A 9 9.30 -4.79 8.15
CA ALA A 9 9.68 -3.64 8.96
C ALA A 9 9.77 -2.34 8.14
N VAL A 10 10.33 -2.40 6.93
CA VAL A 10 10.43 -1.25 6.03
C VAL A 10 9.05 -0.76 5.60
N LEU A 11 8.18 -1.67 5.16
CA LEU A 11 6.82 -1.33 4.72
C LEU A 11 5.94 -0.84 5.88
N PHE A 12 6.11 -1.40 7.08
CA PHE A 12 5.40 -0.97 8.27
C PHE A 12 5.78 0.44 8.71
N ALA A 13 7.07 0.80 8.60
CA ALA A 13 7.56 2.12 8.96
C ALA A 13 7.28 3.20 7.89
N SER A 14 6.94 2.80 6.66
CA SER A 14 6.73 3.74 5.56
C SER A 14 5.33 4.35 5.57
N GLU A 15 5.25 5.67 5.42
CA GLU A 15 3.98 6.39 5.26
C GLU A 15 3.52 6.45 3.79
N ALA A 16 4.39 6.11 2.84
CA ALA A 16 4.16 6.19 1.41
C ALA A 16 4.49 4.86 0.69
N PRO A 17 3.95 4.63 -0.51
CA PRO A 17 4.35 3.48 -1.32
C PRO A 17 5.85 3.49 -1.63
N LEU A 18 6.49 2.33 -1.57
CA LEU A 18 7.91 2.15 -1.88
C LEU A 18 8.09 1.15 -3.02
N LYS A 19 8.93 1.48 -3.99
CA LYS A 19 9.30 0.54 -5.06
C LYS A 19 10.15 -0.59 -4.50
N ALA A 20 10.14 -1.75 -5.17
CA ALA A 20 10.96 -2.89 -4.79
C ALA A 20 12.46 -2.51 -4.68
N GLU A 21 12.96 -1.70 -5.61
CA GLU A 21 14.34 -1.18 -5.59
C GLU A 21 14.63 -0.35 -4.33
N GLU A 22 13.68 0.45 -3.86
CA GLU A 22 13.85 1.28 -2.66
C GLU A 22 13.86 0.44 -1.39
N ILE A 23 13.01 -0.59 -1.33
CA ILE A 23 12.96 -1.55 -0.22
C ILE A 23 14.25 -2.37 -0.17
N ALA A 24 14.79 -2.79 -1.33
CA ALA A 24 16.01 -3.56 -1.43
C ALA A 24 17.24 -2.83 -0.87
N ARG A 25 17.24 -1.49 -0.82
CA ARG A 25 18.33 -0.69 -0.22
C ARG A 25 18.45 -0.86 1.30
N ALA A 26 17.51 -1.53 1.96
CA ALA A 26 17.51 -1.71 3.39
C ALA A 26 18.58 -2.71 3.88
N ASP A 27 19.01 -3.66 3.04
CA ASP A 27 20.01 -4.68 3.40
C ASP A 27 20.68 -5.22 2.12
N ASP A 28 22.00 -5.43 2.16
CA ASP A 28 22.79 -5.91 1.01
C ASP A 28 22.38 -7.30 0.50
N ALA A 29 21.68 -8.10 1.32
CA ALA A 29 21.16 -9.40 0.94
C ALA A 29 19.84 -9.32 0.15
N LEU A 30 19.22 -8.14 0.05
CA LEU A 30 17.98 -7.93 -0.69
C LEU A 30 18.24 -7.51 -2.14
N ASN A 31 17.38 -7.99 -3.02
CA ASN A 31 17.21 -7.50 -4.38
C ASN A 31 15.71 -7.42 -4.71
N GLU A 32 15.35 -6.85 -5.84
CA GLU A 32 13.95 -6.63 -6.22
C GLU A 32 13.15 -7.94 -6.25
N ASP A 33 13.70 -9.01 -6.84
CA ASP A 33 13.06 -10.33 -6.90
C ASP A 33 12.77 -10.91 -5.50
N LEU A 34 13.72 -10.80 -4.58
CA LEU A 34 13.59 -11.30 -3.21
C LEU A 34 12.62 -10.44 -2.40
N VAL A 35 12.51 -9.14 -2.68
CA VAL A 35 11.49 -8.27 -2.10
C VAL A 35 10.11 -8.72 -2.56
N GLU A 36 9.91 -8.95 -3.86
CA GLU A 36 8.62 -9.41 -4.41
C GLU A 36 8.25 -10.82 -3.90
N GLU A 37 9.22 -11.72 -3.77
CA GLU A 37 9.02 -13.03 -3.13
C GLU A 37 8.62 -12.88 -1.66
N SER A 38 9.33 -12.04 -0.91
CA SER A 38 9.03 -11.77 0.50
C SER A 38 7.64 -11.17 0.68
N ILE A 39 7.20 -10.27 -0.20
CA ILE A 39 5.85 -9.69 -0.18
C ILE A 39 4.79 -10.76 -0.40
N ARG A 40 5.01 -11.68 -1.36
CA ARG A 40 4.09 -12.81 -1.61
C ARG A 40 3.98 -13.72 -0.39
N GLU A 41 5.11 -14.04 0.24
CA GLU A 41 5.14 -14.86 1.46
C GLU A 41 4.42 -14.17 2.63
N LEU A 42 4.72 -12.89 2.87
CA LEU A 42 4.07 -12.10 3.92
C LEU A 42 2.55 -12.03 3.73
N ASN A 43 2.08 -11.79 2.51
CA ASN A 43 0.64 -11.76 2.23
C ASN A 43 -0.03 -13.12 2.46
N ALA A 44 0.64 -14.24 2.14
CA ALA A 44 0.13 -15.57 2.47
C ALA A 44 0.00 -15.74 4.00
N VAL A 45 1.04 -15.38 4.76
CA VAL A 45 1.03 -15.44 6.24
C VAL A 45 -0.05 -14.54 6.84
N TYR A 46 -0.22 -13.32 6.33
CA TYR A 46 -1.28 -12.41 6.78
C TYR A 46 -2.67 -12.93 6.47
N SER A 47 -2.84 -13.61 5.33
CA SER A 47 -4.10 -14.27 4.96
C SER A 47 -4.43 -15.43 5.90
N GLU A 48 -3.48 -16.35 6.11
CA GLU A 48 -3.65 -17.52 6.97
C GLU A 48 -3.89 -17.16 8.44
N SER A 49 -3.27 -16.07 8.91
CA SER A 49 -3.43 -15.59 10.29
C SER A 49 -4.53 -14.54 10.48
N GLU A 50 -5.40 -14.35 9.48
CA GLU A 50 -6.55 -13.44 9.51
C GLU A 50 -6.21 -12.01 9.96
N ARG A 51 -5.06 -11.48 9.52
CA ARG A 51 -4.63 -10.12 9.86
C ARG A 51 -5.54 -9.06 9.22
N ALA A 52 -5.68 -7.93 9.91
CA ALA A 52 -6.50 -6.80 9.45
C ALA A 52 -5.83 -5.92 8.38
N PHE A 53 -4.63 -6.30 7.94
CA PHE A 53 -3.82 -5.58 6.96
C PHE A 53 -3.22 -6.53 5.93
N GLU A 54 -2.78 -5.95 4.82
CA GLU A 54 -2.18 -6.63 3.67
C GLU A 54 -1.19 -5.68 2.96
N ILE A 55 -0.23 -6.23 2.24
CA ILE A 55 0.65 -5.46 1.38
C ILE A 55 0.00 -5.36 0.00
N ARG A 56 -0.24 -4.13 -0.47
CA ARG A 56 -0.86 -3.83 -1.76
C ARG A 56 0.18 -3.23 -2.70
N GLU A 57 0.14 -3.65 -3.96
CA GLU A 57 0.81 -2.96 -5.05
C GLU A 57 -0.08 -1.82 -5.54
N LEU A 58 0.48 -0.62 -5.55
CA LEU A 58 -0.08 0.62 -6.06
C LEU A 58 0.80 1.07 -7.23
N GLY A 59 0.30 1.96 -8.10
CA GLY A 59 1.07 2.42 -9.25
C GLY A 59 2.42 3.06 -8.91
N GLU A 60 2.62 3.48 -7.65
CA GLU A 60 3.87 4.08 -7.16
C GLU A 60 4.78 3.09 -6.40
N GLY A 61 4.32 1.88 -6.09
CA GLY A 61 5.08 0.87 -5.34
C GLY A 61 4.21 0.04 -4.40
N TYR A 62 4.84 -0.58 -3.39
CA TYR A 62 4.18 -1.40 -2.38
C TYR A 62 3.90 -0.62 -1.10
N GLN A 63 2.75 -0.86 -0.47
CA GLN A 63 2.40 -0.26 0.81
C GLN A 63 1.63 -1.25 1.69
N LEU A 64 1.88 -1.21 3.00
CA LEU A 64 1.08 -1.93 4.00
C LEU A 64 -0.21 -1.15 4.27
N LEU A 65 -1.36 -1.74 3.98
CA LEU A 65 -2.67 -1.10 4.13
C LEU A 65 -3.62 -2.00 4.91
N THR A 66 -4.64 -1.40 5.53
CA THR A 66 -5.74 -2.16 6.12
C THR A 66 -6.57 -2.83 5.03
N ARG A 67 -7.10 -4.02 5.31
CA ARG A 67 -7.99 -4.72 4.36
C ARG A 67 -9.28 -3.93 4.17
N ALA A 68 -9.80 -3.98 2.94
CA ALA A 68 -11.02 -3.27 2.57
C ALA A 68 -12.24 -3.66 3.43
N ASP A 69 -12.28 -4.89 3.94
CA ASP A 69 -13.34 -5.40 4.82
C ASP A 69 -13.49 -4.56 6.10
N PHE A 70 -12.41 -3.90 6.54
CA PHE A 70 -12.43 -3.06 7.73
C PHE A 70 -12.85 -1.62 7.46
N ALA A 71 -13.03 -1.21 6.20
CA ALA A 71 -13.37 0.17 5.84
C ALA A 71 -14.59 0.72 6.61
N PRO A 72 -15.72 0.00 6.76
CA PRO A 72 -16.88 0.51 7.50
C PRO A 72 -16.60 0.79 8.99
N TYR A 73 -15.62 0.10 9.57
CA TYR A 73 -15.21 0.30 10.96
C TYR A 73 -14.28 1.50 11.09
N LEU A 74 -13.33 1.65 10.16
CA LEU A 74 -12.38 2.77 10.13
C LEU A 74 -13.08 4.09 9.81
N GLU A 75 -14.12 4.09 8.97
CA GLU A 75 -14.93 5.28 8.65
C GLU A 75 -15.67 5.87 9.85
N ARG A 76 -15.92 5.06 10.89
CA ARG A 76 -16.55 5.51 12.14
C ARG A 76 -15.56 6.12 13.11
N PHE A 77 -14.26 6.02 12.83
CA PHE A 77 -13.21 6.52 13.69
C PHE A 77 -12.68 7.83 13.12
N ASP A 78 -13.23 8.95 13.60
CA ASP A 78 -13.00 10.30 13.04
C ASP A 78 -11.54 10.76 13.05
N THR A 79 -10.69 10.11 13.85
CA THR A 79 -9.26 10.40 13.95
C THR A 79 -8.42 9.76 12.83
N ILE A 80 -8.95 8.78 12.09
CA ILE A 80 -8.23 8.20 10.95
C ILE A 80 -8.38 9.13 9.74
N PRO A 81 -7.28 9.64 9.16
CA PRO A 81 -7.33 10.49 7.98
C PRO A 81 -8.02 9.75 6.84
N ARG A 82 -9.08 10.34 6.29
CA ARG A 82 -9.74 9.81 5.09
C ARG A 82 -8.93 10.23 3.87
N PRO A 83 -8.60 9.33 2.94
CA PRO A 83 -8.08 9.75 1.65
C PRO A 83 -9.07 10.72 1.00
N SER A 84 -8.57 11.86 0.53
CA SER A 84 -9.39 12.92 -0.04
C SER A 84 -10.08 12.41 -1.31
N ARG A 85 -11.38 12.10 -1.22
CA ARG A 85 -12.19 11.84 -2.41
C ARG A 85 -12.47 13.17 -3.10
N LEU A 86 -12.25 13.22 -4.42
CA LEU A 86 -12.73 14.33 -5.23
C LEU A 86 -14.26 14.41 -5.08
N SER A 87 -14.77 15.62 -4.83
CA SER A 87 -16.20 15.87 -4.79
C SER A 87 -16.82 15.63 -6.18
N GLY A 88 -18.13 15.40 -6.24
CA GLY A 88 -18.86 15.28 -7.52
C GLY A 88 -18.50 16.42 -8.51
N PRO A 89 -18.57 17.70 -8.10
CA PRO A 89 -18.16 18.82 -8.96
C PRO A 89 -16.68 18.80 -9.37
N ALA A 90 -15.78 18.32 -8.51
CA ALA A 90 -14.36 18.20 -8.85
C ALA A 90 -14.12 17.08 -9.87
N LEU A 91 -14.84 15.97 -9.76
CA LEU A 91 -14.84 14.87 -10.74
C LEU A 91 -15.44 15.31 -12.08
N GLU A 92 -16.53 16.08 -12.08
CA GLU A 92 -17.10 16.64 -13.31
C GLU A 92 -16.12 17.59 -14.00
N THR A 93 -15.46 18.45 -13.23
CA THR A 93 -14.44 19.35 -13.77
C THR A 93 -13.27 18.56 -14.37
N LEU A 94 -12.79 17.52 -13.66
CA LEU A 94 -11.74 16.62 -14.17
C LEU A 94 -12.17 15.91 -15.45
N ALA A 95 -13.41 15.43 -15.53
CA ALA A 95 -13.96 14.75 -16.71
C ALA A 95 -14.10 15.69 -17.91
N ILE A 96 -14.56 16.93 -17.68
CA ILE A 96 -14.62 17.97 -18.71
C ILE A 96 -13.23 18.27 -19.25
N ILE A 97 -12.23 18.43 -18.37
CA ILE A 97 -10.84 18.59 -18.78
C ILE A 97 -10.43 17.37 -19.62
N ALA A 98 -10.43 16.16 -19.07
CA ALA A 98 -9.93 14.96 -19.75
C ALA A 98 -10.52 14.68 -21.15
N TYR A 99 -11.78 15.08 -21.41
CA TYR A 99 -12.45 14.84 -22.70
C TYR A 99 -12.60 16.07 -23.60
N ARG A 100 -12.37 17.28 -23.09
CA ARG A 100 -12.54 18.53 -23.85
C ARG A 100 -11.37 19.50 -23.74
N GLN A 101 -10.18 19.03 -23.39
CA GLN A 101 -8.99 19.86 -23.62
C GLN A 101 -8.82 20.13 -25.13
N PRO A 102 -8.27 21.29 -25.53
CA PRO A 102 -7.41 21.32 -26.71
C PRO A 102 -6.17 20.45 -26.52
#